data_AF-A0A7Y5VBN1-F1
#
_entry.id   AF-A0A7Y5VBN1-F1
#
_cell.length_a   1.000
_cell.length_b   1.000
_cell.length_c   1.000
_cell.angle_alpha   90.00
_cell.angle_beta   90.00
_cell.angle_gamma   90.00
#
_symmetry.space_group_name_H-M   'P 1'
#
loop_
_entity.id
_entity.type
_entity.pdbx_description
1 polymer ?
#
loop_
_entity_poly.entity_id
_entity_poly.type
_entity_poly.pdbx_seq_one_letter_code
_entity_poly.pdbx_strand_id
1 'polypeptide(L)'
;MIPAPTALLQEGVQLFGVRLAGFSPLTGRKLLLTLGFVAALFFVSYLLRFLLRLVLGHVAEGRPAFWSRQAVKVLTAVLLVVGLVSIWFDDPGRIATAAGLITAGVAVALQRVITSFAAYLIILRGRVYTVGDRITMGGVRGDVVAVGFMQTTVMEMGEPPSVQAAEPAVWVQARQYTGRLVRMTNDKIFDSPVYNYTREFPYLWEEIHLPVSYKDDRARAEQILLDAARRHTTQFIAPATEALGKLRSRFTLPEEVTLEPIVYWRITDNWLEMNLRFLVPERGIRPIKDAMFREILTKLDEAHIGIASGTYEIVGVPPIRIVDART
;
A
#
# COMPACT_ATOMS: atom_id res chain seq x y z
N MET A 1 80.73 19.15 30.31
CA MET A 1 79.73 18.56 31.22
C MET A 1 78.92 19.70 31.82
N ILE A 2 77.82 20.10 31.17
CA ILE A 2 76.83 21.06 31.67
C ILE A 2 75.48 20.63 31.10
N PRO A 3 74.49 20.21 31.92
CA PRO A 3 73.11 20.19 31.49
C PRO A 3 72.38 21.42 32.03
N ALA A 4 71.60 22.06 31.15
CA ALA A 4 70.65 23.10 31.49
C ALA A 4 69.37 22.48 32.11
N PRO A 5 68.69 23.16 33.04
CA PRO A 5 67.39 22.75 33.54
C PRO A 5 66.28 23.46 32.75
N THR A 6 65.57 22.73 31.90
CA THR A 6 64.28 23.17 31.32
C THR A 6 63.25 22.06 31.46
N ALA A 7 62.77 21.89 32.69
CA ALA A 7 61.62 21.07 33.01
C ALA A 7 60.74 21.81 34.03
N LEU A 8 60.19 22.95 33.61
CA LEU A 8 59.06 23.59 34.27
C LEU A 8 58.10 23.97 33.16
N LEU A 9 56.94 23.29 33.12
CA LEU A 9 55.62 23.73 32.60
C LEU A 9 54.72 22.51 32.31
N GLN A 10 54.52 21.66 33.32
CA GLN A 10 53.32 20.82 33.41
C GLN A 10 52.82 20.84 34.87
N GLU A 11 52.27 21.97 35.27
CA GLU A 11 51.59 22.09 36.57
C GLU A 11 50.24 21.37 36.52
N GLY A 12 50.22 20.14 37.02
CA GLY A 12 49.00 19.52 37.52
C GLY A 12 48.65 20.14 38.87
N VAL A 13 47.42 20.62 39.01
CA VAL A 13 46.94 21.22 40.27
C VAL A 13 46.87 20.14 41.34
N GLN A 14 47.65 20.30 42.42
CA GLN A 14 47.61 19.45 43.60
C GLN A 14 46.64 20.06 44.63
N LEU A 15 45.63 19.31 45.04
CA LEU A 15 44.84 19.60 46.24
C LEU A 15 45.07 18.46 47.25
N PHE A 16 45.47 18.81 48.47
CA PHE A 16 45.64 17.88 49.60
C PHE A 16 46.49 16.63 49.31
N GLY A 17 47.59 16.76 48.55
CA GLY A 17 48.56 15.67 48.35
C GLY A 17 48.06 14.50 47.49
N VAL A 18 46.85 14.56 46.93
CA VAL A 18 46.33 13.54 46.01
C VAL A 18 46.41 14.09 44.59
N ARG A 19 47.13 13.38 43.71
CA ARG A 19 47.07 13.63 42.26
C ARG A 19 45.67 13.24 41.78
N LEU A 20 44.79 14.22 41.61
CA LEU A 20 43.49 14.02 40.98
C LEU A 20 43.74 13.65 39.50
N ALA A 21 43.85 12.35 39.23
CA ALA A 21 43.96 11.83 37.87
C ALA A 21 42.74 12.31 37.07
N GLY A 22 42.97 13.25 36.15
CA GLY A 22 41.92 13.84 35.30
C GLY A 22 41.72 15.35 35.45
N PHE A 23 42.19 16.00 36.53
CA PHE A 23 42.13 17.47 36.67
C PHE A 23 43.40 18.11 36.10
N SER A 24 43.47 18.19 34.78
CA SER A 24 44.43 19.05 34.08
C SER A 24 43.82 20.45 33.87
N PRO A 25 44.62 21.51 33.68
CA PRO A 25 44.12 22.82 33.23
C PRO A 25 43.27 22.73 31.95
N LEU A 26 43.56 21.73 31.10
CA LEU A 26 42.77 21.42 29.90
C LEU A 26 41.38 20.88 30.24
N THR A 27 41.28 19.96 31.21
CA THR A 27 39.99 19.42 31.68
C THR A 27 39.13 20.50 32.33
N GLY A 28 39.73 21.37 33.13
CA GLY A 28 39.04 22.52 33.74
C GLY A 28 38.47 23.48 32.69
N ARG A 29 39.25 23.78 31.63
CA ARG A 29 38.78 24.58 30.50
C ARG A 29 37.64 23.92 29.75
N LYS A 30 37.70 22.60 29.50
CA LYS A 30 36.60 21.84 28.86
C LYS A 30 35.32 21.85 29.71
N LEU A 31 35.44 21.73 31.03
CA LEU A 31 34.29 21.82 31.94
C LEU A 31 33.64 23.20 31.91
N LEU A 32 34.44 24.28 31.95
CA LEU A 32 33.93 25.65 31.83
C LEU A 32 33.26 25.90 30.46
N LEU A 33 33.88 25.42 29.37
CA LEU A 33 33.29 25.49 28.04
C LEU A 33 31.98 24.69 27.94
N THR A 34 31.92 23.51 28.57
CA THR A 34 30.69 22.70 28.62
C THR A 34 29.60 23.46 29.38
N LEU A 35 29.91 24.04 30.55
CA LEU A 35 28.95 24.79 31.34
C LEU A 35 28.42 26.02 30.58
N GLY A 36 29.32 26.77 29.94
CA GLY A 36 28.98 27.93 29.12
C GLY A 36 28.15 27.56 27.89
N PHE A 37 28.50 26.48 27.19
CA PHE A 37 27.76 25.97 26.04
C PHE A 37 26.35 25.52 26.44
N VAL A 38 26.22 24.75 27.52
CA VAL A 38 24.92 24.31 28.05
C VAL A 38 24.07 25.53 28.41
N ALA A 39 24.61 26.48 29.16
CA ALA A 39 23.90 27.70 29.53
C ALA A 39 23.44 28.50 28.30
N ALA A 40 24.32 28.70 27.32
CA ALA A 40 24.00 29.39 26.07
C ALA A 40 22.90 28.65 25.27
N LEU A 41 23.01 27.33 25.14
CA LEU A 41 22.04 26.51 24.42
C LEU A 41 20.65 26.56 25.08
N PHE A 42 20.59 26.44 26.41
CA PHE A 42 19.35 26.57 27.16
C PHE A 42 18.77 27.99 27.06
N PHE A 43 19.62 29.02 27.09
CA PHE A 43 19.20 30.40 26.90
C PHE A 43 18.61 30.64 25.51
N VAL A 44 19.30 30.20 24.45
CA VAL A 44 18.79 30.28 23.07
C VAL A 44 17.48 29.50 22.94
N SER A 45 17.40 28.30 23.50
CA SER A 45 16.20 27.47 23.45
C SER A 45 15.03 28.11 24.21
N TYR A 46 15.30 28.77 25.34
CA TYR A 46 14.33 29.54 26.09
C TYR A 46 13.84 30.75 25.27
N LEU A 47 14.76 31.51 24.68
CA LEU A 47 14.45 32.66 23.84
C LEU A 47 13.63 32.27 22.61
N LEU A 48 13.99 31.17 21.94
CA LEU A 48 13.25 30.66 20.79
C LEU A 48 11.82 30.25 21.19
N ARG A 49 11.65 29.57 22.33
CA ARG A 49 10.31 29.23 22.87
C ARG A 49 9.52 30.46 23.32
N PHE A 50 10.20 31.51 23.77
CA PHE A 50 9.57 32.77 24.15
C PHE A 50 9.11 33.56 22.93
N LEU A 51 9.97 33.68 21.90
CA LEU A 51 9.63 34.28 20.61
C LEU A 51 8.51 33.52 19.91
N LEU A 52 8.56 32.19 19.89
CA LEU A 52 7.47 31.38 19.36
C LEU A 52 6.16 31.65 20.10
N ARG A 53 6.19 31.83 21.42
CA ARG A 53 5.00 32.19 22.21
C ARG A 53 4.46 33.59 21.87
N LEU A 54 5.35 34.56 21.63
CA LEU A 54 4.96 35.92 21.24
C LEU A 54 4.36 35.97 19.82
N VAL A 55 4.98 35.27 18.87
CA VAL A 55 4.56 35.26 17.46
C VAL A 55 3.28 34.43 17.26
N LEU A 56 3.15 33.30 17.95
CA LEU A 56 1.99 32.41 17.80
C LEU A 56 0.76 32.84 18.64
N GLY A 57 0.92 33.78 19.58
CA GLY A 57 -0.18 34.43 20.30
C GLY A 57 -1.23 33.47 20.92
N HIS A 58 -2.44 33.98 21.19
CA HIS A 58 -3.58 33.26 21.82
C HIS A 58 -4.10 32.00 21.08
N VAL A 59 -3.42 31.52 20.03
CA VAL A 59 -3.67 30.19 19.42
C VAL A 59 -3.05 29.07 20.27
N ALA A 60 -2.95 29.30 21.59
CA ALA A 60 -2.06 28.64 22.53
C ALA A 60 -2.34 27.14 22.78
N GLU A 61 -3.45 26.62 22.25
CA GLU A 61 -3.83 25.20 22.35
C GLU A 61 -3.93 24.50 20.98
N GLY A 62 -3.54 25.17 19.90
CA GLY A 62 -3.53 24.58 18.57
C GLY A 62 -2.40 23.57 18.35
N ARG A 63 -2.65 22.56 17.51
CA ARG A 63 -1.65 21.60 16.99
C ARG A 63 -0.31 22.24 16.57
N PRO A 64 -0.22 23.39 15.85
CA PRO A 64 1.07 23.94 15.41
C PRO A 64 1.97 24.44 16.55
N ALA A 65 1.41 24.99 17.63
CA ALA A 65 2.19 25.45 18.78
C ALA A 65 2.79 24.27 19.56
N PHE A 66 2.08 23.14 19.61
CA PHE A 66 2.62 21.90 20.17
C PHE A 66 3.80 21.36 19.34
N TRP A 67 3.64 21.23 18.03
CA TRP A 67 4.69 20.68 17.15
C TRP A 67 5.95 21.55 17.10
N SER A 68 5.80 22.88 17.09
CA SER A 68 6.96 23.79 17.13
C SER A 68 7.71 23.74 18.45
N ARG A 69 7.02 23.66 19.61
CA ARG A 69 7.67 23.43 20.91
C ARG A 69 8.42 22.09 20.95
N GLN A 70 7.83 21.04 20.37
CA GLN A 70 8.46 19.72 20.32
C GLN A 70 9.70 19.73 19.41
N ALA A 71 9.62 20.39 18.25
CA ALA A 71 10.75 20.56 17.35
C ALA A 71 11.92 21.28 18.04
N VAL A 72 11.65 22.37 18.78
CA VAL A 72 12.71 23.06 19.55
C VAL A 72 13.31 22.13 20.59
N LYS A 73 12.51 21.37 21.36
CA LYS A 73 13.05 20.42 22.35
C LYS A 73 13.96 19.36 21.72
N VAL A 74 13.53 18.76 20.61
CA VAL A 74 14.32 17.74 19.90
C VAL A 74 15.60 18.36 19.35
N LEU A 75 15.52 19.54 18.72
CA LEU A 75 16.69 20.24 18.19
C LEU A 75 17.67 20.63 19.29
N THR A 76 17.19 21.16 20.43
CA THR A 76 18.03 21.44 21.60
C THR A 76 18.73 20.17 22.09
N ALA A 77 18.01 19.05 22.20
CA ALA A 77 18.61 17.79 22.65
C ALA A 77 19.69 17.28 21.69
N VAL A 78 19.44 17.34 20.38
CA VAL A 78 20.42 16.96 19.34
C VAL A 78 21.66 17.85 19.41
N LEU A 79 21.48 19.18 19.43
CA LEU A 79 22.60 20.13 19.52
C LEU A 79 23.38 20.00 20.82
N LEU A 80 22.71 19.69 21.93
CA LEU A 80 23.36 19.43 23.21
C LEU A 80 24.30 18.23 23.12
N VAL A 81 23.81 17.10 22.60
CA VAL A 81 24.61 15.88 22.44
C VAL A 81 25.78 16.12 21.47
N VAL A 82 25.52 16.72 20.30
CA VAL A 82 26.58 17.03 19.31
C VAL A 82 27.63 17.97 19.90
N GLY A 83 27.21 19.01 20.62
CA GLY A 83 28.13 19.95 21.27
C GLY A 83 28.94 19.32 22.39
N LEU A 84 28.32 18.49 23.24
CA LEU A 84 29.03 17.72 24.29
C LEU A 84 30.10 16.81 23.67
N VAL A 85 29.75 16.05 22.62
CA VAL A 85 30.71 15.21 21.91
C VAL A 85 31.83 16.07 21.32
N SER A 86 31.52 17.22 20.71
CA SER A 86 32.54 18.09 20.13
C SER A 86 33.49 18.73 21.15
N ILE A 87 33.06 18.99 22.39
CA ILE A 87 33.90 19.59 23.45
C ILE A 87 34.81 18.54 24.10
N TRP A 88 34.30 17.32 24.26
CA TRP A 88 35.01 16.27 24.99
C TRP A 88 35.98 15.47 24.13
N PHE A 89 35.67 15.29 22.84
CA PHE A 89 36.52 14.55 21.91
C PHE A 89 37.39 15.53 21.10
N ASP A 90 38.71 15.53 21.36
CA ASP A 90 39.67 16.40 20.64
C ASP A 90 40.25 15.75 19.37
N ASP A 91 39.92 14.47 19.12
CA ASP A 91 40.43 13.68 17.99
C ASP A 91 39.36 13.63 16.88
N PRO A 92 39.54 14.39 15.78
CA PRO A 92 38.59 14.41 14.67
C PRO A 92 38.38 13.03 14.05
N GLY A 93 39.39 12.16 14.08
CA GLY A 93 39.31 10.80 13.53
C GLY A 93 38.37 9.90 14.33
N ARG A 94 38.41 10.00 15.67
CA ARG A 94 37.48 9.26 16.56
C ARG A 94 36.05 9.77 16.44
N ILE A 95 35.88 11.09 16.33
CA ILE A 95 34.55 11.69 16.09
C ILE A 95 34.01 11.21 14.75
N ALA A 96 34.81 11.25 13.68
CA ALA A 96 34.40 10.79 12.36
C ALA A 96 34.02 9.31 12.35
N THR A 97 34.80 8.46 13.04
CA THR A 97 34.51 7.03 13.16
C THR A 97 33.21 6.77 13.92
N ALA A 98 33.01 7.42 15.07
CA ALA A 98 31.80 7.28 15.87
C ALA A 98 30.57 7.83 15.13
N ALA A 99 30.70 8.99 14.47
CA ALA A 99 29.65 9.59 13.67
C ALA A 99 29.29 8.71 12.47
N GLY A 100 30.27 8.08 11.82
CA GLY A 100 30.05 7.11 10.74
C GLY A 100 29.23 5.91 11.22
N LEU A 101 29.58 5.32 12.37
CA LEU A 101 28.86 4.19 12.95
C LEU A 101 27.42 4.56 13.33
N ILE A 102 27.22 5.72 13.98
CA ILE A 102 25.88 6.22 14.33
C ILE A 102 25.06 6.47 13.06
N THR A 103 25.66 7.10 12.04
CA THR A 103 24.99 7.39 10.77
C THR A 103 24.55 6.12 10.08
N ALA A 104 25.40 5.08 10.05
CA ALA A 104 25.04 3.78 9.51
C ALA A 104 23.85 3.15 10.27
N GLY A 105 23.87 3.19 11.60
CA GLY A 105 22.75 2.70 12.43
C GLY A 105 21.45 3.47 12.19
N VAL A 106 21.52 4.79 12.09
CA VAL A 106 20.37 5.66 11.78
C VAL A 106 19.84 5.40 10.36
N ALA A 107 20.72 5.22 9.38
CA ALA A 107 20.33 4.92 8.00
C ALA A 107 19.59 3.58 7.90
N VAL A 108 20.06 2.55 8.61
CA VAL A 108 19.39 1.25 8.70
C VAL A 108 18.03 1.40 9.38
N ALA A 109 17.96 2.14 10.49
CA ALA A 109 16.71 2.37 11.21
C ALA A 109 15.68 3.18 10.39
N LEU A 110 16.12 4.17 9.61
CA LEU A 110 15.27 5.03 8.78
C LEU A 110 15.05 4.51 7.37
N GLN A 111 15.57 3.33 7.03
CA GLN A 111 15.52 2.77 5.68
C GLN A 111 14.12 2.87 5.07
N ARG A 112 13.07 2.43 5.78
CA ARG A 112 11.68 2.47 5.29
C ARG A 112 11.15 3.88 5.04
N VAL A 113 11.56 4.87 5.84
CA VAL A 113 11.15 6.27 5.67
C VAL A 113 11.78 6.84 4.40
N ILE A 114 13.08 6.59 4.21
CA ILE A 114 13.82 7.01 3.03
C ILE A 114 13.24 6.34 1.78
N THR A 115 12.98 5.03 1.83
CA THR A 115 12.37 4.27 0.73
C THR A 115 10.96 4.76 0.41
N SER A 116 10.13 5.06 1.42
CA SER A 116 8.78 5.60 1.20
C SER A 116 8.80 6.98 0.54
N PHE A 117 9.76 7.83 0.90
CA PHE A 117 9.96 9.12 0.25
C PHE A 117 10.43 8.98 -1.20
N ALA A 118 11.39 8.08 -1.46
CA ALA A 118 11.83 7.78 -2.82
C ALA A 118 10.67 7.24 -3.68
N ALA A 119 9.85 6.35 -3.11
CA ALA A 119 8.63 5.84 -3.76
C ALA A 119 7.66 6.97 -4.10
N TYR A 120 7.44 7.92 -3.18
CA TYR A 120 6.60 9.09 -3.43
C TYR A 120 7.05 9.89 -4.65
N LEU A 121 8.35 10.15 -4.80
CA LEU A 121 8.88 10.87 -5.96
C LEU A 121 8.64 10.12 -7.28
N ILE A 122 8.71 8.79 -7.27
CA ILE A 122 8.41 7.95 -8.43
C ILE A 122 6.92 8.01 -8.78
N ILE A 123 6.05 7.90 -7.77
CA ILE A 123 4.59 8.01 -7.93
C ILE A 123 4.23 9.39 -8.48
N LEU A 124 4.82 10.46 -7.93
CA LEU A 124 4.56 11.85 -8.32
C LEU A 124 4.92 12.14 -9.78
N ARG A 125 5.94 11.46 -10.33
CA ARG A 125 6.27 11.53 -11.77
C ARG A 125 5.21 10.91 -12.67
N GLY A 126 4.12 10.37 -12.11
CA GLY A 126 2.94 9.92 -12.83
C GLY A 126 3.16 8.66 -13.64
N ARG A 127 4.04 7.75 -13.17
CA ARG A 127 4.32 6.49 -13.90
C ARG A 127 3.68 5.25 -13.28
N VAL A 128 3.18 5.33 -12.05
CA VAL A 128 2.63 4.16 -11.33
C VAL A 128 1.11 4.29 -11.15
N TYR A 129 0.66 5.34 -10.46
CA TYR A 129 -0.76 5.69 -10.32
C TYR A 129 -0.92 7.17 -9.94
N THR A 130 -2.15 7.68 -10.06
CA THR A 130 -2.56 9.02 -9.61
C THR A 130 -3.81 8.95 -8.73
N VAL A 131 -4.15 10.05 -8.07
CA VAL A 131 -5.45 10.23 -7.42
C VAL A 131 -6.57 9.99 -8.44
N GLY A 132 -7.53 9.15 -8.07
CA GLY A 132 -8.64 8.71 -8.92
C GLY A 132 -8.42 7.38 -9.63
N ASP A 133 -7.18 6.87 -9.68
CA ASP A 133 -6.91 5.56 -10.27
C ASP A 133 -7.43 4.44 -9.37
N ARG A 134 -7.95 3.37 -9.97
CA ARG A 134 -8.23 2.13 -9.26
C ARG A 134 -7.01 1.23 -9.27
N ILE A 135 -6.53 0.87 -8.09
CA ILE A 135 -5.34 0.04 -7.94
C ILE A 135 -5.56 -1.14 -7.01
N THR A 136 -4.77 -2.19 -7.20
CA THR A 136 -4.46 -3.18 -6.16
C THR A 136 -2.97 -3.07 -5.84
N MET A 137 -2.65 -2.78 -4.58
CA MET A 137 -1.27 -2.68 -4.08
C MET A 137 -1.22 -3.21 -2.65
N GLY A 138 -0.20 -4.02 -2.32
CA GLY A 138 0.02 -4.52 -0.96
C GLY A 138 -1.21 -5.16 -0.29
N GLY A 139 -2.02 -5.89 -1.06
CA GLY A 139 -3.22 -6.57 -0.58
C GLY A 139 -4.46 -5.69 -0.40
N VAL A 140 -4.39 -4.40 -0.77
CA VAL A 140 -5.53 -3.48 -0.74
C VAL A 140 -5.94 -3.15 -2.16
N ARG A 141 -7.22 -3.31 -2.46
CA ARG A 141 -7.84 -2.92 -3.72
C ARG A 141 -8.76 -1.73 -3.51
N GLY A 142 -8.72 -0.74 -4.40
CA GLY A 142 -9.63 0.39 -4.33
C GLY A 142 -9.18 1.61 -5.13
N ASP A 143 -9.89 2.73 -4.95
CA ASP A 143 -9.60 3.98 -5.66
C ASP A 143 -8.66 4.86 -4.82
N VAL A 144 -7.60 5.39 -5.44
CA VAL A 144 -6.64 6.27 -4.77
C VAL A 144 -7.31 7.61 -4.47
N VAL A 145 -7.42 7.95 -3.19
CA VAL A 145 -8.03 9.20 -2.71
C VAL A 145 -6.99 10.30 -2.52
N ALA A 146 -5.80 9.94 -2.04
CA ALA A 146 -4.73 10.89 -1.80
C ALA A 146 -3.36 10.21 -1.83
N VAL A 147 -2.35 10.92 -2.32
CA VAL A 147 -0.95 10.48 -2.30
C VAL A 147 -0.16 11.47 -1.42
N GLY A 148 0.29 11.01 -0.26
CA GLY A 148 1.14 11.78 0.67
C GLY A 148 2.60 11.34 0.59
N PHE A 149 3.50 12.10 1.22
CA PHE A 149 4.95 11.86 1.18
C PHE A 149 5.39 10.47 1.64
N MET A 150 4.72 9.91 2.65
CA MET A 150 5.06 8.60 3.22
C MET A 150 4.00 7.54 2.92
N GLN A 151 2.76 7.95 2.68
CA GLN A 151 1.62 7.06 2.61
C GLN A 151 0.64 7.47 1.51
N THR A 152 0.05 6.47 0.86
CA THR A 152 -1.06 6.60 -0.07
C THR A 152 -2.35 6.15 0.62
N THR A 153 -3.42 6.92 0.43
CA THR A 153 -4.75 6.61 0.95
C THR A 153 -5.62 6.08 -0.17
N VAL A 154 -6.21 4.91 0.06
CA VAL A 154 -7.07 4.19 -0.89
C VAL A 154 -8.44 4.00 -0.26
N MET A 155 -9.51 4.29 -1.01
CA MET A 155 -10.87 3.92 -0.64
C MET A 155 -11.10 2.47 -1.05
N GLU A 156 -11.12 1.59 -0.05
CA GLU A 156 -11.11 0.16 -0.27
C GLU A 156 -12.38 -0.33 -0.94
N MET A 157 -12.20 -1.34 -1.80
CA MET A 157 -13.25 -2.09 -2.45
C MET A 157 -13.12 -3.59 -2.20
N GLY A 158 -14.27 -4.24 -2.23
CA GLY A 158 -14.37 -5.69 -2.23
C GLY A 158 -13.75 -6.34 -3.47
N GLU A 159 -13.53 -7.63 -3.32
CA GLU A 159 -13.04 -8.51 -4.37
C GLU A 159 -14.15 -9.53 -4.69
N PRO A 160 -14.44 -9.79 -5.98
CA PRO A 160 -15.26 -10.93 -6.34
C PRO A 160 -14.57 -12.19 -5.82
N PRO A 161 -15.29 -13.08 -5.10
CA PRO A 161 -14.70 -14.33 -4.67
C PRO A 161 -14.20 -15.10 -5.90
N SER A 162 -12.93 -15.47 -5.92
CA SER A 162 -12.44 -16.43 -6.90
C SER A 162 -13.18 -17.74 -6.65
N VAL A 163 -13.70 -18.35 -7.72
CA VAL A 163 -14.38 -19.65 -7.67
C VAL A 163 -13.46 -20.62 -6.93
N GLN A 164 -13.83 -20.96 -5.69
CA GLN A 164 -13.14 -21.84 -4.76
C GLN A 164 -11.77 -21.36 -4.23
N ALA A 165 -11.75 -20.44 -3.25
CA ALA A 165 -10.81 -20.51 -2.11
C ALA A 165 -11.06 -19.38 -1.10
N ALA A 166 -11.14 -19.78 0.19
CA ALA A 166 -11.13 -18.99 1.43
C ALA A 166 -12.11 -17.81 1.53
N GLU A 167 -12.77 -17.67 2.67
CA GLU A 167 -13.53 -16.46 2.99
C GLU A 167 -12.64 -15.23 2.74
N PRO A 168 -13.02 -14.31 1.82
CA PRO A 168 -12.21 -13.13 1.57
C PRO A 168 -12.08 -12.32 2.87
N ALA A 169 -10.91 -11.70 3.09
CA ALA A 169 -10.71 -10.76 4.20
C ALA A 169 -11.62 -9.52 4.15
N VAL A 170 -12.50 -9.44 3.14
CA VAL A 170 -13.43 -8.34 2.86
C VAL A 170 -14.86 -8.87 2.82
N TRP A 171 -15.74 -8.24 3.60
CA TRP A 171 -17.15 -8.61 3.76
C TRP A 171 -18.04 -8.25 2.55
N VAL A 172 -17.53 -7.44 1.62
CA VAL A 172 -18.21 -7.07 0.36
C VAL A 172 -17.70 -7.96 -0.77
N GLN A 173 -18.55 -8.88 -1.25
CA GLN A 173 -18.22 -9.89 -2.27
C GLN A 173 -18.30 -9.37 -3.72
N ALA A 174 -18.02 -8.09 -3.94
CA ALA A 174 -18.12 -7.44 -5.24
C ALA A 174 -17.15 -6.25 -5.32
N ARG A 175 -16.87 -5.76 -6.55
CA ARG A 175 -16.07 -4.54 -6.79
C ARG A 175 -16.83 -3.26 -6.37
N GLN A 176 -17.16 -3.17 -5.09
CA GLN A 176 -17.89 -2.07 -4.46
C GLN A 176 -17.13 -1.59 -3.23
N TYR A 177 -17.31 -0.32 -2.89
CA TYR A 177 -16.68 0.28 -1.73
C TYR A 177 -17.11 -0.37 -0.42
N THR A 178 -16.13 -0.64 0.45
CA THR A 178 -16.37 -1.17 1.80
C THR A 178 -16.64 -0.05 2.82
N GLY A 179 -16.40 1.21 2.42
CA GLY A 179 -16.43 2.38 3.30
C GLY A 179 -15.13 2.61 4.08
N ARG A 180 -14.16 1.69 4.02
CA ARG A 180 -12.86 1.84 4.67
C ARG A 180 -11.91 2.73 3.85
N LEU A 181 -11.26 3.67 4.53
CA LEU A 181 -10.08 4.35 4.00
C LEU A 181 -8.83 3.67 4.55
N VAL A 182 -8.05 3.07 3.65
CA VAL A 182 -6.84 2.34 4.01
C VAL A 182 -5.62 3.18 3.65
N ARG A 183 -4.70 3.32 4.61
CA ARG A 183 -3.43 4.04 4.41
C ARG A 183 -2.29 3.06 4.35
N MET A 184 -1.56 3.10 3.25
CA MET A 184 -0.44 2.21 2.99
C MET A 184 0.83 3.03 2.84
N THR A 185 1.94 2.52 3.33
CA THR A 185 3.24 3.15 3.10
C THR A 185 3.63 3.04 1.62
N ASN A 186 4.26 4.09 1.09
CA ASN A 186 4.59 4.15 -0.33
C ASN A 186 5.68 3.15 -0.74
N ASP A 187 6.52 2.70 0.19
CA ASP A 187 7.54 1.65 -0.04
C ASP A 187 6.95 0.37 -0.65
N LYS A 188 5.65 0.12 -0.48
CA LYS A 188 4.94 -1.04 -1.03
C LYS A 188 4.98 -1.17 -2.55
N ILE A 189 5.27 -0.09 -3.29
CA ILE A 189 5.47 -0.17 -4.75
C ILE A 189 6.71 -1.01 -5.13
N PHE A 190 7.65 -1.20 -4.20
CA PHE A 190 8.87 -1.98 -4.42
C PHE A 190 8.74 -3.42 -3.91
N ASP A 191 7.84 -3.65 -2.93
CA ASP A 191 7.63 -4.97 -2.33
C ASP A 191 6.70 -5.87 -3.17
N SER A 192 5.76 -5.27 -3.90
CA SER A 192 4.68 -5.99 -4.60
C SER A 192 4.30 -5.32 -5.92
N PRO A 193 3.81 -6.08 -6.91
CA PRO A 193 3.25 -5.50 -8.12
C PRO A 193 2.11 -4.53 -7.80
N VAL A 194 2.02 -3.47 -8.60
CA VAL A 194 0.91 -2.53 -8.56
C VAL A 194 0.03 -2.78 -9.77
N TYR A 195 -1.17 -3.30 -9.55
CA TYR A 195 -2.16 -3.48 -10.60
C TYR A 195 -2.97 -2.20 -10.73
N ASN A 196 -2.93 -1.54 -11.88
CA ASN A 196 -3.74 -0.35 -12.18
C ASN A 196 -4.81 -0.73 -13.19
N TYR A 197 -6.09 -0.50 -12.85
CA TYR A 197 -7.23 -0.93 -13.68
C TYR A 197 -7.84 0.19 -14.52
N THR A 198 -7.40 1.44 -14.34
CA THR A 198 -8.07 2.61 -14.95
C THR A 198 -7.18 3.43 -15.86
N ARG A 199 -5.86 3.35 -15.72
CA ARG A 199 -4.93 4.31 -16.32
C ARG A 199 -4.72 4.11 -17.81
N GLU A 200 -4.30 2.92 -18.24
CA GLU A 200 -3.98 2.66 -19.65
C GLU A 200 -5.18 2.17 -20.46
N PHE A 201 -6.00 1.30 -19.86
CA PHE A 201 -7.17 0.69 -20.49
C PHE A 201 -8.29 0.53 -19.45
N PRO A 202 -9.23 1.49 -19.34
CA PRO A 202 -10.25 1.53 -18.29
C PRO A 202 -11.43 0.57 -18.53
N TYR A 203 -11.13 -0.62 -19.06
CA TYR A 203 -12.10 -1.67 -19.36
C TYR A 203 -11.56 -3.00 -18.85
N LEU A 204 -12.48 -3.88 -18.45
CA LEU A 204 -12.18 -5.20 -17.95
C LEU A 204 -12.93 -6.23 -18.77
N TRP A 205 -12.28 -7.35 -19.04
CA TRP A 205 -12.97 -8.55 -19.50
C TRP A 205 -13.58 -9.23 -18.28
N GLU A 206 -14.89 -9.38 -18.33
CA GLU A 206 -15.68 -10.11 -17.33
C GLU A 206 -16.20 -11.40 -17.92
N GLU A 207 -16.46 -12.36 -17.04
CA GLU A 207 -17.05 -13.63 -17.41
C GLU A 207 -18.35 -13.90 -16.63
N ILE A 208 -19.25 -14.60 -17.30
CA ILE A 208 -20.44 -15.24 -16.74
C ILE A 208 -20.35 -16.72 -17.08
N HIS A 209 -20.42 -17.56 -16.05
CA HIS A 209 -20.41 -19.02 -16.18
C HIS A 209 -21.85 -19.51 -16.06
N LEU A 210 -22.38 -20.13 -17.12
CA LEU A 210 -23.72 -20.69 -17.15
C LEU A 210 -23.62 -22.22 -17.36
N PRO A 211 -24.02 -23.03 -16.38
CA PRO A 211 -24.12 -24.47 -16.55
C PRO A 211 -25.41 -24.80 -17.32
N VAL A 212 -25.27 -25.49 -18.46
CA VAL A 212 -26.37 -25.89 -19.35
C VAL A 212 -26.42 -27.41 -19.44
N SER A 213 -27.63 -27.98 -19.38
CA SER A 213 -27.78 -29.45 -19.45
C SER A 213 -27.34 -29.97 -20.82
N TYR A 214 -26.77 -31.17 -20.85
CA TYR A 214 -26.51 -31.85 -22.12
C TYR A 214 -27.79 -32.14 -22.92
N LYS A 215 -28.97 -32.12 -22.31
CA LYS A 215 -30.22 -32.40 -23.00
C LYS A 215 -30.85 -31.16 -23.66
N ASP A 216 -30.39 -29.96 -23.30
CA ASP A 216 -31.02 -28.71 -23.73
C ASP A 216 -30.46 -28.23 -25.08
N ASP A 217 -31.15 -27.26 -25.70
CA ASP A 217 -30.69 -26.62 -26.93
C ASP A 217 -29.53 -25.65 -26.64
N ARG A 218 -28.31 -26.18 -26.75
CA ARG A 218 -27.06 -25.47 -26.48
C ARG A 218 -26.81 -24.33 -27.46
N ALA A 219 -27.19 -24.49 -28.72
CA ALA A 219 -27.01 -23.45 -29.73
C ALA A 219 -27.92 -22.26 -29.42
N ARG A 220 -29.16 -22.54 -28.97
CA ARG A 220 -30.08 -21.50 -28.54
C ARG A 220 -29.61 -20.80 -27.25
N ALA A 221 -29.08 -21.55 -26.28
CA ALA A 221 -28.51 -20.96 -25.06
C ALA A 221 -27.33 -20.02 -25.38
N GLU A 222 -26.42 -20.42 -26.26
CA GLU A 222 -25.31 -19.58 -26.71
C GLU A 222 -25.80 -18.28 -27.37
N GLN A 223 -26.79 -18.37 -28.26
CA GLN A 223 -27.38 -17.18 -28.89
C GLN A 223 -27.98 -16.22 -27.86
N ILE A 224 -28.71 -16.74 -26.87
CA ILE A 224 -29.31 -15.93 -25.79
C ILE A 224 -28.21 -15.19 -25.00
N LEU A 225 -27.12 -15.89 -24.66
CA LEU A 225 -25.98 -15.29 -23.96
C LEU A 225 -25.33 -14.17 -24.78
N LEU A 226 -25.06 -14.43 -26.06
CA LEU A 226 -24.44 -13.46 -26.97
C LEU A 226 -25.33 -12.24 -27.22
N ASP A 227 -26.64 -12.43 -27.43
CA ASP A 227 -27.59 -11.36 -27.67
C ASP A 227 -27.74 -10.45 -26.46
N ALA A 228 -27.82 -11.04 -25.25
CA ALA A 228 -27.84 -10.28 -24.01
C ALA A 228 -26.54 -9.49 -23.82
N ALA A 229 -25.38 -10.13 -24.00
CA ALA A 229 -24.09 -9.45 -23.87
C ALA A 229 -23.96 -8.28 -24.85
N ARG A 230 -24.30 -8.49 -26.13
CA ARG A 230 -24.26 -7.43 -27.15
C ARG A 230 -25.18 -6.28 -26.78
N ARG A 231 -26.43 -6.56 -26.40
CA ARG A 231 -27.41 -5.52 -26.04
C ARG A 231 -26.91 -4.59 -24.92
N HIS A 232 -26.23 -5.14 -23.92
CA HIS A 232 -25.77 -4.37 -22.76
C HIS A 232 -24.35 -3.81 -22.91
N THR A 233 -23.51 -4.36 -23.78
CA THR A 233 -22.08 -3.99 -23.87
C THR A 233 -21.65 -3.33 -25.18
N THR A 234 -22.44 -3.40 -26.27
CA THR A 234 -22.07 -2.83 -27.58
C THR A 234 -21.71 -1.34 -27.52
N GLN A 235 -22.38 -0.57 -26.67
CA GLN A 235 -22.09 0.86 -26.47
C GLN A 235 -20.65 1.14 -26.00
N PHE A 236 -19.97 0.16 -25.38
CA PHE A 236 -18.61 0.31 -24.87
C PHE A 236 -17.53 -0.09 -25.88
N ILE A 237 -17.91 -0.80 -26.96
CA ILE A 237 -16.95 -1.34 -27.93
C ILE A 237 -16.20 -0.24 -28.66
N ALA A 238 -16.89 0.79 -29.18
CA ALA A 238 -16.23 1.87 -29.90
C ALA A 238 -15.26 2.68 -29.00
N PRO A 239 -15.66 3.13 -27.79
CA PRO A 239 -14.74 3.75 -26.83
C PRO A 239 -13.57 2.85 -26.41
N ALA A 240 -13.81 1.55 -26.25
CA ALA A 240 -12.75 0.59 -25.92
C ALA A 240 -11.75 0.41 -27.06
N THR A 241 -12.21 0.38 -28.32
CA THR A 241 -11.34 0.33 -29.50
C THR A 241 -10.40 1.54 -29.54
N GLU A 242 -10.91 2.73 -29.23
CA GLU A 242 -10.07 3.94 -29.15
C GLU A 242 -9.01 3.82 -28.04
N ALA A 243 -9.43 3.36 -26.84
CA ALA A 243 -8.51 3.13 -25.73
C ALA A 243 -7.44 2.08 -26.06
N LEU A 244 -7.82 0.99 -26.73
CA LEU A 244 -6.90 -0.04 -27.19
C LEU A 244 -5.91 0.51 -28.24
N GLY A 245 -6.36 1.39 -29.14
CA GLY A 245 -5.49 2.08 -30.09
C GLY A 245 -4.42 2.93 -29.40
N LYS A 246 -4.81 3.69 -28.37
CA LYS A 246 -3.86 4.45 -27.53
C LYS A 246 -2.88 3.53 -26.80
N LEU A 247 -3.37 2.40 -26.27
CA LEU A 247 -2.53 1.40 -25.61
C LEU A 247 -1.49 0.82 -26.59
N ARG A 248 -1.90 0.42 -27.80
CA ARG A 248 -1.03 -0.09 -28.87
C ARG A 248 0.02 0.90 -29.34
N SER A 249 -0.29 2.20 -29.31
CA SER A 249 0.69 3.24 -29.67
C SER A 249 1.84 3.38 -28.65
N ARG A 250 1.63 2.91 -27.41
CA ARG A 250 2.59 3.02 -26.29
C ARG A 250 3.27 1.70 -25.94
N PHE A 251 2.60 0.58 -26.21
CA PHE A 251 3.05 -0.75 -25.81
C PHE A 251 2.91 -1.75 -26.95
N THR A 252 3.84 -2.70 -27.03
CA THR A 252 3.74 -3.85 -27.93
C THR A 252 2.71 -4.84 -27.39
N LEU A 253 1.60 -5.01 -28.09
CA LEU A 253 0.54 -5.96 -27.75
C LEU A 253 0.47 -7.08 -28.79
N PRO A 254 -0.07 -8.26 -28.43
CA PRO A 254 -0.46 -9.29 -29.41
C PRO A 254 -1.42 -8.74 -30.47
N GLU A 255 -1.37 -9.29 -31.69
CA GLU A 255 -2.14 -8.79 -32.84
C GLU A 255 -3.66 -8.88 -32.62
N GLU A 256 -4.13 -9.93 -31.94
CA GLU A 256 -5.56 -10.21 -31.78
C GLU A 256 -6.02 -9.93 -30.34
N VAL A 257 -6.78 -8.85 -30.16
CA VAL A 257 -7.48 -8.54 -28.91
C VAL A 257 -8.96 -8.39 -29.24
N THR A 258 -9.75 -9.42 -28.96
CA THR A 258 -11.19 -9.38 -29.22
C THR A 258 -11.93 -8.60 -28.15
N LEU A 259 -12.67 -7.59 -28.60
CA LEU A 259 -13.50 -6.74 -27.73
C LEU A 259 -14.96 -7.20 -27.71
N GLU A 260 -15.41 -7.87 -28.77
CA GLU A 260 -16.77 -8.40 -28.86
C GLU A 260 -17.02 -9.54 -27.87
N PRO A 261 -18.26 -9.72 -27.39
CA PRO A 261 -18.62 -10.86 -26.56
C PRO A 261 -18.42 -12.20 -27.29
N ILE A 262 -17.89 -13.19 -26.57
CA ILE A 262 -17.67 -14.56 -27.07
C ILE A 262 -18.13 -15.55 -25.99
N VAL A 263 -18.70 -16.68 -26.40
CA VAL A 263 -19.01 -17.80 -25.51
C VAL A 263 -17.98 -18.91 -25.75
N TYR A 264 -17.32 -19.36 -24.69
CA TYR A 264 -16.48 -20.55 -24.71
C TYR A 264 -17.20 -21.72 -24.07
N TRP A 265 -17.00 -22.91 -24.62
CA TRP A 265 -17.63 -24.13 -24.14
C TRP A 265 -16.63 -24.96 -23.33
N ARG A 266 -17.02 -25.41 -22.15
CA ARG A 266 -16.26 -26.37 -21.33
C ARG A 266 -17.15 -27.57 -20.99
N ILE A 267 -16.70 -28.76 -21.39
CA ILE A 267 -17.36 -30.02 -21.05
C ILE A 267 -17.01 -30.38 -19.60
N THR A 268 -18.01 -30.71 -18.79
CA THR A 268 -17.83 -31.21 -17.41
C THR A 268 -18.59 -32.52 -17.20
N ASP A 269 -18.38 -33.20 -16.08
CA ASP A 269 -19.01 -34.51 -15.82
C ASP A 269 -20.54 -34.40 -15.70
N ASN A 270 -21.06 -33.24 -15.29
CA ASN A 270 -22.46 -33.06 -14.92
C ASN A 270 -23.23 -32.14 -15.89
N TRP A 271 -22.55 -31.21 -16.57
CA TRP A 271 -23.16 -30.23 -17.47
C TRP A 271 -22.17 -29.71 -18.52
N LEU A 272 -22.69 -29.06 -19.55
CA LEU A 272 -21.89 -28.23 -20.44
C LEU A 272 -21.81 -26.82 -19.84
N GLU A 273 -20.62 -26.34 -19.52
CA GLU A 273 -20.42 -24.99 -18.99
C GLU A 273 -20.15 -24.00 -20.13
N MET A 274 -20.99 -22.98 -20.22
CA MET A 274 -20.83 -21.87 -21.16
C MET A 274 -20.23 -20.67 -20.44
N ASN A 275 -19.05 -20.25 -20.88
CA ASN A 275 -18.31 -19.11 -20.34
C ASN A 275 -18.50 -17.92 -21.28
N LEU A 276 -19.47 -17.07 -20.99
CA LEU A 276 -19.69 -15.82 -21.71
C LEU A 276 -18.65 -14.79 -21.25
N ARG A 277 -17.69 -14.48 -22.12
CA ARG A 277 -16.68 -13.43 -21.92
C ARG A 277 -17.10 -12.17 -22.67
N PHE A 278 -17.06 -11.02 -22.00
CA PHE A 278 -17.48 -9.74 -22.57
C PHE A 278 -16.69 -8.59 -21.95
N LEU A 279 -16.64 -7.45 -22.65
CA LEU A 279 -15.94 -6.26 -22.20
C LEU A 279 -16.89 -5.27 -21.53
N VAL A 280 -16.48 -4.72 -20.38
CA VAL A 280 -17.20 -3.67 -19.66
C VAL A 280 -16.26 -2.60 -19.13
N PRO A 281 -16.74 -1.37 -18.90
CA PRO A 281 -15.98 -0.37 -18.17
C PRO A 281 -15.63 -0.88 -16.78
N GLU A 282 -14.48 -0.44 -16.27
CA GLU A 282 -14.00 -0.76 -14.92
C GLU A 282 -15.07 -0.45 -13.83
N ARG A 283 -15.81 0.65 -14.03
CA ARG A 283 -16.87 1.10 -13.11
C ARG A 283 -18.26 0.68 -13.59
N GLY A 284 -19.16 0.40 -12.65
CA GLY A 284 -20.56 0.12 -12.96
C GLY A 284 -20.85 -1.30 -13.45
N ILE A 285 -19.92 -2.23 -13.26
CA ILE A 285 -20.04 -3.62 -13.72
C ILE A 285 -21.26 -4.33 -13.12
N ARG A 286 -21.53 -4.11 -11.82
CA ARG A 286 -22.60 -4.83 -11.09
C ARG A 286 -24.00 -4.59 -11.67
N PRO A 287 -24.43 -3.33 -11.92
CA PRO A 287 -25.69 -3.07 -12.63
C PRO A 287 -25.76 -3.72 -14.02
N ILE A 288 -24.67 -3.69 -14.79
CA ILE A 288 -24.62 -4.29 -16.14
C ILE A 288 -24.81 -5.82 -16.04
N LYS A 289 -24.10 -6.49 -15.13
CA LYS A 289 -24.27 -7.93 -14.90
C LYS A 289 -25.67 -8.27 -14.40
N ASP A 290 -26.24 -7.49 -13.48
CA ASP A 290 -27.62 -7.72 -13.01
C ASP A 290 -28.65 -7.63 -14.16
N ALA A 291 -28.53 -6.59 -15.01
CA ALA A 291 -29.40 -6.44 -16.17
C ALA A 291 -29.26 -7.61 -17.16
N MET A 292 -28.03 -8.02 -17.47
CA MET A 292 -27.77 -9.18 -18.32
C MET A 292 -28.31 -10.48 -17.71
N PHE A 293 -28.08 -10.74 -16.43
CA PHE A 293 -28.57 -11.96 -15.78
C PHE A 293 -30.10 -12.06 -15.82
N ARG A 294 -30.81 -10.97 -15.54
CA ARG A 294 -32.28 -10.94 -15.61
C ARG A 294 -32.78 -11.25 -17.01
N GLU A 295 -32.14 -10.67 -18.02
CA GLU A 295 -32.50 -10.90 -19.41
C GLU A 295 -32.21 -12.34 -19.86
N ILE A 296 -31.00 -12.84 -19.55
CA ILE A 296 -30.59 -14.22 -19.85
C ILE A 296 -31.59 -15.20 -19.22
N LEU A 297 -31.90 -15.05 -17.93
CA LEU A 297 -32.88 -15.91 -17.24
C LEU A 297 -34.23 -15.88 -17.94
N THR A 298 -34.78 -14.70 -18.22
CA THR A 298 -36.07 -14.54 -18.90
C THR A 298 -36.08 -15.26 -20.25
N LYS A 299 -35.01 -15.11 -21.04
CA LYS A 299 -34.90 -15.71 -22.38
C LYS A 299 -34.66 -17.23 -22.34
N LEU A 300 -33.96 -17.74 -21.34
CA LEU A 300 -33.80 -19.17 -21.12
C LEU A 300 -35.14 -19.80 -20.72
N ASP A 301 -35.90 -19.16 -19.83
CA ASP A 301 -37.23 -19.61 -19.42
C ASP A 301 -38.21 -19.65 -20.61
N GLU A 302 -38.22 -18.62 -21.46
CA GLU A 302 -39.00 -18.58 -22.72
C GLU A 302 -38.61 -19.70 -23.69
N ALA A 303 -37.34 -20.11 -23.69
CA ALA A 303 -36.81 -21.18 -24.54
C ALA A 303 -36.91 -22.58 -23.89
N HIS A 304 -37.46 -22.67 -22.66
CA HIS A 304 -37.50 -23.89 -21.86
C HIS A 304 -36.12 -24.53 -21.63
N ILE A 305 -35.08 -23.70 -21.47
CA ILE A 305 -33.71 -24.14 -21.19
C ILE A 305 -33.44 -23.96 -19.70
N GLY A 306 -33.14 -25.05 -19.00
CA GLY A 306 -32.87 -25.02 -17.56
C GLY A 306 -31.43 -24.65 -17.23
N ILE A 307 -31.21 -24.03 -16.07
CA ILE A 307 -29.87 -23.98 -15.48
C ILE A 307 -29.56 -25.36 -14.91
N ALA A 308 -28.47 -25.97 -15.36
CA ALA A 308 -28.12 -27.31 -14.90
C ALA A 308 -27.75 -27.30 -13.40
N SER A 309 -28.27 -28.29 -12.68
CA SER A 309 -27.88 -28.62 -11.31
C SER A 309 -26.93 -29.82 -11.31
N GLY A 310 -26.18 -30.00 -10.23
CA GLY A 310 -25.38 -31.22 -10.04
C GLY A 310 -26.26 -32.47 -10.17
N THR A 311 -25.86 -33.40 -11.04
CA THR A 311 -26.53 -34.69 -11.21
C THR A 311 -25.82 -35.70 -10.33
N TYR A 312 -26.54 -36.34 -9.42
CA TYR A 312 -26.01 -37.41 -8.57
C TYR A 312 -26.71 -38.71 -8.93
N GLU A 313 -25.93 -39.71 -9.33
CA GLU A 313 -26.43 -41.07 -9.51
C GLU A 313 -26.29 -41.82 -8.16
N ILE A 314 -27.42 -42.19 -7.55
CA ILE A 314 -27.44 -43.00 -6.33
C ILE A 314 -27.44 -44.48 -6.72
N VAL A 315 -26.26 -45.10 -6.73
CA VAL A 315 -26.05 -46.49 -7.18
C VAL A 315 -26.38 -47.57 -6.13
N GLY A 316 -27.16 -47.24 -5.09
CA GLY A 316 -27.57 -48.23 -4.10
C GLY A 316 -28.63 -47.74 -3.13
N VAL A 317 -29.69 -48.54 -2.97
CA VAL A 317 -30.66 -48.37 -1.87
C VAL A 317 -30.13 -49.19 -0.69
N PRO A 318 -29.98 -48.62 0.53
CA PRO A 318 -29.54 -49.38 1.68
C PRO A 318 -30.50 -50.56 1.92
N PRO A 319 -29.99 -51.75 2.31
CA PRO A 319 -30.84 -52.92 2.52
C PRO A 319 -31.84 -52.62 3.63
N ILE A 320 -33.13 -52.64 3.28
CA ILE A 320 -34.22 -52.49 4.24
C ILE A 320 -34.26 -53.76 5.10
N ARG A 321 -33.72 -53.69 6.32
CA ARG A 321 -33.94 -54.74 7.31
C ARG A 321 -35.32 -54.56 7.92
N ILE A 322 -36.27 -55.39 7.48
CA ILE A 322 -37.54 -55.56 8.17
C ILE A 322 -37.23 -56.35 9.44
N VAL A 323 -37.18 -55.68 10.59
CA VAL A 323 -37.11 -56.34 11.88
C VAL A 323 -38.53 -56.72 12.25
N ASP A 324 -38.87 -58.00 12.11
CA ASP A 324 -40.16 -58.50 12.56
C ASP A 324 -40.17 -58.43 14.09
N ALA A 325 -41.09 -57.66 14.68
CA ALA A 325 -41.13 -57.36 16.11
C ALA A 325 -41.67 -58.54 16.95
N ARG A 326 -41.43 -59.78 16.53
CA ARG A 326 -41.87 -61.01 17.21
C ARG A 326 -40.89 -62.16 17.03
N THR A 327 -39.71 -62.07 17.67
CA THR A 327 -39.07 -63.24 18.30
C THR A 327 -38.10 -62.74 19.36
#